data_AF-A0A959LZ09-F1
#
_entry.id   AF-A0A959LZ09-F1
#
_cell.length_a   1.000
_cell.length_b   1.000
_cell.length_c   1.000
_cell.angle_alpha   90.00
_cell.angle_beta   90.00
_cell.angle_gamma   90.00
#
_symmetry.space_group_name_H-M   'P 1'
#
loop_
_entity.id
_entity.type
_entity.pdbx_description
1 polymer ?
#
loop_
_entity_poly.entity_id
_entity_poly.type
_entity_poly.pdbx_seq_one_letter_code
_entity_poly.pdbx_strand_id
1 'polypeptide(L)'
;FYLYSLEEQTGIIKNTDTMEANFLDYFHDQFILVKNQQELQKAMDKFLEYNSDQLFRKRKNEAVDPKLIEKKFSKMKKKPNWGAFDFDSKMGSAIVFIPGAGITIDPDLPELIRLMQKKRIKIEEQNQLFFSLFGELPHPDIARILLAQYPVRNIRFPIAASRIDPLENTEFLLRFLNPDAFGEPIPLMRNIPE
;
A
#
# COMPACT_ATOMS: atom_id res chain seq x y z
N PHE A 1 -11.71 13.66 -4.96
CA PHE A 1 -11.31 13.84 -6.38
C PHE A 1 -12.21 14.85 -7.15
N TYR A 2 -12.78 15.88 -6.50
CA TYR A 2 -13.79 16.76 -7.14
C TYR A 2 -13.25 18.05 -7.81
N LEU A 3 -11.93 18.18 -8.01
CA LEU A 3 -11.30 19.42 -8.52
C LEU A 3 -10.48 19.25 -9.80
N TYR A 4 -10.52 18.08 -10.44
CA TYR A 4 -9.77 17.82 -11.67
C TYR A 4 -10.71 17.65 -12.85
N SER A 5 -10.35 18.19 -14.02
CA SER A 5 -11.02 17.90 -15.27
C SER A 5 -10.92 16.40 -15.62
N LEU A 6 -11.83 15.89 -16.45
CA LEU A 6 -11.82 14.48 -16.87
C LEU A 6 -10.48 14.06 -17.51
N GLU A 7 -9.85 14.97 -18.24
CA GLU A 7 -8.55 14.74 -18.88
C GLU A 7 -7.42 14.67 -17.84
N GLU A 8 -7.44 15.52 -16.82
CA GLU A 8 -6.51 15.47 -15.70
C GLU A 8 -6.71 14.21 -14.84
N GLN A 9 -7.96 13.81 -14.58
CA GLN A 9 -8.27 12.55 -13.89
C GLN A 9 -7.76 11.36 -14.69
N THR A 10 -8.00 11.33 -16.01
CA THR A 10 -7.51 10.28 -16.91
C THR A 10 -5.98 10.26 -16.96
N GLY A 11 -5.34 11.42 -16.95
CA GLY A 11 -3.88 11.54 -16.88
C GLY A 11 -3.31 11.02 -15.55
N ILE A 12 -3.95 11.33 -14.43
CA ILE A 12 -3.57 10.81 -13.11
C ILE A 12 -3.74 9.29 -13.08
N ILE A 13 -4.90 8.78 -13.51
CA ILE A 13 -5.18 7.33 -13.57
C ILE A 13 -4.17 6.60 -14.47
N LYS A 14 -3.95 7.07 -15.71
CA LYS A 14 -2.97 6.44 -16.63
C LYS A 14 -1.55 6.44 -16.08
N ASN A 15 -1.17 7.50 -15.35
CA ASN A 15 0.14 7.56 -14.71
C ASN A 15 0.22 6.58 -13.53
N THR A 16 -0.86 6.41 -12.77
CA THR A 16 -0.93 5.40 -11.71
C THR A 16 -0.85 3.98 -12.26
N ASP A 17 -1.63 3.64 -13.29
CA ASP A 17 -1.60 2.31 -13.93
C ASP A 17 -0.21 2.02 -14.55
N THR A 18 0.40 3.04 -15.16
CA THR A 18 1.75 2.90 -15.71
C THR A 18 2.79 2.71 -14.60
N MET A 19 2.64 3.43 -13.49
CA MET A 19 3.53 3.30 -12.34
C MET A 19 3.36 1.94 -11.65
N GLU A 20 2.13 1.42 -11.57
CA GLU A 20 1.83 0.08 -11.08
C GLU A 20 2.51 -0.99 -11.94
N ALA A 21 2.30 -0.92 -13.26
CA ALA A 21 2.90 -1.87 -14.18
C ALA A 21 4.43 -1.85 -14.10
N ASN A 22 5.03 -0.66 -14.01
CA ASN A 22 6.47 -0.52 -13.85
C ASN A 22 6.96 -1.02 -12.48
N PHE A 23 6.18 -0.82 -11.42
CA PHE A 23 6.48 -1.32 -10.07
C PHE A 23 6.50 -2.85 -10.07
N LEU A 24 5.45 -3.47 -10.61
CA LEU A 24 5.35 -4.93 -10.71
C LEU A 24 6.39 -5.53 -11.65
N ASP A 25 6.75 -4.85 -12.74
CA ASP A 25 7.81 -5.31 -13.63
C ASP A 25 9.19 -5.24 -12.95
N TYR A 26 9.46 -4.23 -12.14
CA TYR A 26 10.75 -4.07 -11.47
C TYR A 26 10.89 -4.92 -10.20
N PHE A 27 9.87 -4.91 -9.35
CA PHE A 27 9.90 -5.58 -8.05
C PHE A 27 9.38 -7.01 -8.09
N HIS A 28 8.66 -7.39 -9.15
CA HIS A 28 8.03 -8.71 -9.33
C HIS A 28 7.01 -9.09 -8.24
N ASP A 29 6.64 -8.13 -7.39
CA ASP A 29 5.67 -8.30 -6.31
C ASP A 29 5.00 -6.94 -6.04
N GLN A 30 3.78 -6.97 -5.50
CA GLN A 30 3.09 -5.79 -4.99
C GLN A 30 3.67 -5.32 -3.64
N PHE A 31 4.50 -6.17 -3.03
CA PHE A 31 4.99 -6.01 -1.67
C PHE A 31 6.48 -6.31 -1.56
N ILE A 32 7.26 -5.37 -1.00
CA ILE A 32 8.70 -5.56 -0.80
C ILE A 32 9.08 -5.27 0.63
N LEU A 33 9.61 -6.28 1.32
CA LEU A 33 10.16 -6.15 2.66
C LEU A 33 11.62 -5.68 2.59
N VAL A 34 11.91 -4.57 3.26
CA VAL A 34 13.26 -4.02 3.41
C VAL A 34 13.64 -4.01 4.88
N LYS A 35 14.87 -4.40 5.21
CA LYS A 35 15.28 -4.62 6.61
C LYS A 35 15.71 -3.34 7.32
N ASN A 36 16.07 -2.32 6.56
CA ASN A 36 16.63 -1.08 7.09
C ASN A 36 16.51 0.07 6.09
N GLN A 37 16.79 1.27 6.58
CA GLN A 37 16.73 2.51 5.80
C GLN A 37 17.63 2.51 4.57
N GLN A 38 18.80 1.86 4.64
CA GLN A 38 19.73 1.81 3.53
C GLN A 38 19.21 0.94 2.39
N GLU A 39 18.58 -0.19 2.71
CA GLU A 39 17.90 -1.05 1.74
C GLU A 39 16.71 -0.35 1.10
N LEU A 40 15.89 0.34 1.89
CA LEU A 40 14.78 1.15 1.41
C LEU A 40 15.25 2.21 0.41
N GLN A 41 16.22 3.05 0.80
CA GLN A 41 16.75 4.11 -0.05
C GLN A 41 17.29 3.53 -1.36
N LYS A 42 18.03 2.42 -1.29
CA LYS A 42 18.62 1.77 -2.46
C LYS A 42 17.54 1.19 -3.38
N ALA A 43 16.50 0.57 -2.83
CA ALA A 43 15.38 0.02 -3.59
C ALA A 43 14.62 1.13 -4.32
N MET A 44 14.27 2.20 -3.61
CA MET A 44 13.52 3.33 -4.17
C MET A 44 14.33 4.14 -5.19
N ASP A 45 15.61 4.41 -4.92
CA ASP A 45 16.48 5.13 -5.88
C ASP A 45 16.59 4.38 -7.21
N LYS A 46 16.81 3.05 -7.16
CA LYS A 46 16.90 2.22 -8.37
C LYS A 46 15.56 2.11 -9.09
N PHE A 47 14.46 2.00 -8.35
CA PHE A 47 13.13 1.98 -8.95
C PHE A 47 12.82 3.29 -9.67
N LEU A 48 13.16 4.44 -9.08
CA LEU A 48 12.96 5.75 -9.73
C LEU A 48 13.78 5.88 -11.02
N GLU A 49 15.01 5.37 -11.03
CA GLU A 49 15.86 5.32 -12.22
C GLU A 49 15.21 4.45 -13.31
N TYR A 50 14.82 3.22 -12.95
CA TYR A 50 14.12 2.29 -13.84
C TYR A 50 12.82 2.89 -14.40
N ASN A 51 11.96 3.44 -13.55
CA ASN A 51 10.68 4.02 -13.95
C ASN A 51 10.87 5.20 -14.90
N SER A 52 11.89 6.03 -14.64
CA SER A 52 12.24 7.13 -15.53
C SER A 52 12.66 6.62 -16.90
N ASP A 53 13.54 5.61 -16.95
CA ASP A 53 13.99 4.99 -18.20
C ASP A 53 12.83 4.40 -19.00
N GLN A 54 11.86 3.75 -18.35
CA GLN A 54 10.67 3.21 -19.02
C GLN A 54 9.79 4.31 -19.61
N LEU A 55 9.60 5.43 -18.88
CA LEU A 55 8.88 6.59 -19.39
C LEU A 55 9.59 7.22 -20.60
N PHE A 56 10.93 7.23 -20.62
CA PHE A 56 11.70 7.68 -21.79
C PHE A 56 11.60 6.73 -22.97
N ARG A 57 11.63 5.41 -22.73
CA ARG A 57 11.49 4.39 -23.79
C ARG A 57 10.10 4.40 -24.43
N LYS A 58 9.02 4.58 -23.66
CA LYS A 58 7.66 4.73 -24.18
C LYS A 58 7.48 5.98 -25.06
N ARG A 59 8.29 7.02 -24.86
CA ARG A 59 8.30 8.24 -25.68
C ARG A 59 9.11 8.14 -26.97
N LYS A 60 9.75 7.01 -27.30
CA LYS A 60 10.62 6.86 -28.49
C LYS A 60 9.95 7.04 -29.86
N ASN A 61 8.64 7.29 -29.95
CA ASN A 61 8.01 7.80 -31.17
C ASN A 61 8.07 9.33 -31.31
N GLU A 62 8.65 10.03 -30.33
CA GLU A 62 9.00 11.45 -30.38
C GLU A 62 10.45 11.62 -29.92
N ALA A 63 11.26 12.37 -30.69
CA ALA A 63 12.65 12.63 -30.34
C ALA A 63 12.72 13.50 -29.08
N VAL A 64 12.96 12.90 -27.92
CA VAL A 64 13.13 13.63 -26.66
C VAL A 64 14.58 14.12 -26.54
N ASP A 65 14.74 15.44 -26.38
CA ASP A 65 16.04 16.11 -26.22
C ASP A 65 16.79 15.60 -24.96
N PRO A 66 18.00 15.03 -25.11
CA PRO A 66 18.85 14.57 -24.00
C PRO A 66 19.08 15.64 -22.92
N LYS A 67 19.11 16.92 -23.27
CA LYS A 67 19.27 18.03 -22.32
C LYS A 67 18.05 18.22 -21.42
N LEU A 68 16.86 17.86 -21.90
CA LEU A 68 15.60 17.92 -21.13
C LEU A 68 15.53 16.77 -20.10
N ILE A 69 16.09 15.63 -20.45
CA ILE A 69 16.28 14.47 -19.56
C ILE A 69 17.19 14.87 -18.40
N GLU A 70 18.39 15.36 -18.71
CA GLU A 70 19.38 15.80 -17.74
C GLU A 70 18.89 16.95 -16.84
N LYS A 71 18.09 17.88 -17.41
CA LYS A 71 17.47 18.99 -16.68
C LYS A 71 16.32 18.55 -15.75
N LYS A 72 15.55 17.52 -16.12
CA LYS A 72 14.55 16.89 -15.23
C LYS A 72 15.21 16.10 -14.10
N PHE A 73 16.22 15.30 -14.41
CA PHE A 73 16.98 14.54 -13.41
C PHE A 73 17.76 15.45 -12.47
N SER A 74 18.36 16.55 -12.96
CA SER A 74 19.02 17.54 -12.10
C SER A 74 18.06 18.33 -11.22
N LYS A 75 16.79 18.51 -11.60
CA LYS A 75 15.75 19.02 -10.70
C LYS A 75 15.25 17.97 -9.70
N MET A 76 15.24 16.69 -10.07
CA MET A 76 15.00 15.54 -9.18
C MET A 76 16.22 15.18 -8.30
N LYS A 77 17.40 15.81 -8.49
CA LYS A 77 18.58 15.64 -7.62
C LYS A 77 18.36 16.13 -6.19
N LYS A 78 17.27 16.85 -5.89
CA LYS A 78 16.71 16.76 -4.54
C LYS A 78 16.12 15.36 -4.41
N LYS A 79 16.99 14.38 -4.15
CA LYS A 79 16.56 13.03 -3.79
C LYS A 79 15.42 13.20 -2.79
N PRO A 80 14.25 12.57 -3.00
CA PRO A 80 13.24 12.55 -1.96
C PRO A 80 13.94 12.10 -0.68
N ASN A 81 13.80 12.87 0.40
CA ASN A 81 14.41 12.49 1.66
C ASN A 81 13.59 11.36 2.26
N TRP A 82 13.74 10.15 1.71
CA TRP A 82 13.17 8.93 2.27
C TRP A 82 13.71 8.70 3.69
N GLY A 83 14.87 9.29 4.01
CA GLY A 83 15.47 9.37 5.36
C GLY A 83 14.70 10.19 6.40
N ALA A 84 13.62 10.89 6.03
CA ALA A 84 12.71 11.49 7.00
C ALA A 84 11.74 10.47 7.61
N PHE A 85 11.63 9.28 7.01
CA PHE A 85 10.92 8.17 7.61
C PHE A 85 11.91 7.42 8.51
N ASP A 86 11.94 7.78 9.80
CA ASP A 86 12.66 7.03 10.81
C ASP A 86 11.79 5.84 11.21
N PHE A 87 12.08 4.68 10.64
CA PHE A 87 11.36 3.46 10.99
C PHE A 87 12.13 2.77 12.13
N ASP A 88 11.73 3.08 13.38
CA ASP A 88 12.26 2.48 14.62
C ASP A 88 11.89 0.98 14.78
N SER A 89 11.32 0.39 13.72
CA SER A 89 10.91 -1.01 13.65
C SER A 89 12.13 -1.91 13.46
N LYS A 90 12.41 -2.75 14.47
CA LYS A 90 13.42 -3.82 14.39
C LYS A 90 13.18 -4.82 13.26
N MET A 91 11.97 -4.83 12.68
CA MET A 91 11.53 -5.73 11.63
C MET A 91 11.69 -5.13 10.23
N GLY A 92 12.08 -3.86 10.12
CA GLY A 92 12.20 -3.15 8.86
C GLY A 92 10.89 -2.48 8.42
N SER A 93 10.69 -2.36 7.12
CA SER A 93 9.50 -1.72 6.53
C SER A 93 9.08 -2.43 5.25
N ALA A 94 7.87 -2.12 4.80
CA ALA A 94 7.33 -2.57 3.54
C ALA A 94 7.25 -1.42 2.54
N ILE A 95 7.65 -1.67 1.30
CA ILE A 95 7.31 -0.82 0.15
C ILE A 95 6.12 -1.48 -0.53
N VAL A 96 5.03 -0.73 -0.69
CA VAL A 96 3.77 -1.25 -1.23
C VAL A 96 3.27 -0.33 -2.33
N PHE A 97 2.79 -0.90 -3.42
CA PHE A 97 2.01 -0.15 -4.40
C PHE A 97 0.52 -0.32 -4.13
N ILE A 98 -0.18 0.80 -3.92
CA ILE A 98 -1.64 0.84 -3.76
C ILE A 98 -2.25 1.46 -5.02
N PRO A 99 -3.16 0.75 -5.73
CA PRO A 99 -3.91 1.33 -6.83
C PRO A 99 -4.60 2.64 -6.43
N GLY A 100 -4.40 3.70 -7.21
CA GLY A 100 -4.97 5.03 -6.93
C GLY A 100 -4.22 5.88 -5.89
N ALA A 101 -3.45 5.28 -4.98
CA ALA A 101 -2.66 6.01 -3.97
C ALA A 101 -1.14 6.02 -4.26
N GLY A 102 -0.64 5.11 -5.10
CA GLY A 102 0.76 5.03 -5.50
C GLY A 102 1.62 4.24 -4.52
N ILE A 103 2.91 4.59 -4.43
CA ILE A 103 3.86 3.86 -3.58
C ILE A 103 3.79 4.41 -2.16
N THR A 104 3.50 3.53 -1.20
CA THR A 104 3.55 3.80 0.24
C THR A 104 4.68 3.02 0.90
N ILE A 105 5.13 3.52 2.05
CA ILE A 105 6.09 2.83 2.90
C ILE A 105 5.44 2.65 4.27
N ASP A 106 5.38 1.40 4.73
CA ASP A 106 4.68 1.04 5.96
C ASP A 106 5.60 0.24 6.90
N PRO A 107 5.92 0.75 8.10
CA PRO A 107 6.80 0.08 9.06
C PRO A 107 6.16 -1.07 9.82
N ASP A 108 4.83 -1.13 9.87
CA ASP A 108 4.09 -2.06 10.71
C ASP A 108 3.78 -3.36 9.97
N LEU A 109 3.65 -3.30 8.64
CA LEU A 109 3.35 -4.48 7.84
C LEU A 109 4.30 -5.66 7.96
N PRO A 110 5.64 -5.49 8.11
CA PRO A 110 6.53 -6.62 8.37
C PRO A 110 6.11 -7.42 9.61
N GLU A 111 5.63 -6.76 10.67
CA GLU A 111 5.15 -7.42 11.89
C GLU A 111 3.81 -8.13 11.67
N LEU A 112 2.87 -7.51 10.94
CA LEU A 112 1.62 -8.17 10.56
C LEU A 112 1.90 -9.47 9.77
N ILE A 113 2.75 -9.40 8.74
CA ILE A 113 3.13 -10.56 7.93
C ILE A 113 3.74 -11.66 8.79
N ARG A 114 4.64 -11.29 9.71
CA ARG A 114 5.23 -12.26 10.65
C ARG A 114 4.16 -12.95 11.50
N LEU A 115 3.20 -12.19 12.02
CA LEU A 115 2.08 -12.75 12.81
C LEU A 115 1.20 -13.69 11.98
N MET A 116 0.92 -13.37 10.71
CA MET A 116 0.16 -14.23 9.80
C MET A 116 0.91 -15.54 9.50
N GLN A 117 2.23 -15.47 9.32
CA GLN A 117 3.06 -16.63 8.97
C GLN A 117 3.34 -17.58 10.14
N LYS A 118 3.32 -17.10 11.39
CA LYS A 118 3.53 -17.95 12.57
C LYS A 118 2.57 -19.14 12.59
N LYS A 119 3.04 -20.29 13.09
CA LYS A 119 2.20 -21.50 13.19
C LYS A 119 1.01 -21.31 14.13
N ARG A 120 1.23 -20.60 15.24
CA ARG A 120 0.22 -20.24 16.25
C ARG A 120 0.69 -18.99 16.99
N ILE A 121 -0.24 -18.14 17.37
CA ILE A 121 -0.01 -16.93 18.18
C ILE A 121 -0.97 -16.88 19.36
N LYS A 122 -0.71 -16.03 20.35
CA LYS A 122 -1.60 -15.84 21.51
C LYS A 122 -2.89 -15.12 21.10
N ILE A 123 -3.96 -15.26 21.88
CA ILE A 123 -5.27 -14.66 21.57
C ILE A 123 -5.15 -13.14 21.46
N GLU A 124 -4.33 -12.52 22.31
CA GLU A 124 -4.07 -11.08 22.28
C GLU A 124 -3.43 -10.66 20.95
N GLU A 125 -2.47 -11.44 20.44
CA GLU A 125 -1.85 -11.21 19.12
C GLU A 125 -2.84 -11.47 17.97
N GLN A 126 -3.77 -12.43 18.10
CA GLN A 126 -4.83 -12.66 17.10
C GLN A 126 -5.80 -11.48 17.02
N ASN A 127 -6.19 -10.95 18.17
CA ASN A 127 -7.07 -9.78 18.25
C ASN A 127 -6.36 -8.55 17.67
N GLN A 128 -5.10 -8.33 18.04
CA GLN A 128 -4.30 -7.27 17.44
C GLN A 128 -4.20 -7.44 15.93
N LEU A 129 -3.89 -8.64 15.43
CA LEU A 129 -3.82 -8.93 14.00
C LEU A 129 -5.15 -8.61 13.29
N PHE A 130 -6.29 -8.91 13.90
CA PHE A 130 -7.59 -8.56 13.36
C PHE A 130 -7.77 -7.03 13.24
N PHE A 131 -7.55 -6.28 14.32
CA PHE A 131 -7.68 -4.82 14.28
C PHE A 131 -6.66 -4.17 13.36
N SER A 132 -5.44 -4.71 13.32
CA SER A 132 -4.40 -4.26 12.40
C SER A 132 -4.72 -4.61 10.95
N LEU A 133 -5.51 -5.62 10.61
CA LEU A 133 -5.86 -5.93 9.22
C LEU A 133 -7.11 -5.18 8.74
N PHE A 134 -8.11 -5.02 9.60
CA PHE A 134 -9.41 -4.49 9.20
C PHE A 134 -9.70 -3.08 9.73
N GLY A 135 -8.94 -2.60 10.72
CA GLY A 135 -9.07 -1.27 11.31
C GLY A 135 -7.93 -0.35 10.89
N GLU A 136 -7.08 0.03 11.85
CA GLU A 136 -6.31 1.29 11.82
C GLU A 136 -5.11 1.34 10.85
N LEU A 137 -4.63 0.22 10.28
CA LEU A 137 -3.28 0.17 9.70
C LEU A 137 -3.24 0.13 8.15
N PRO A 138 -3.71 -0.91 7.45
CA PRO A 138 -3.59 -0.99 6.01
C PRO A 138 -4.74 -0.27 5.31
N HIS A 139 -4.40 0.45 4.24
CA HIS A 139 -5.36 0.74 3.17
C HIS A 139 -6.10 -0.56 2.80
N PRO A 140 -7.42 -0.54 2.50
CA PRO A 140 -8.20 -1.75 2.25
C PRO A 140 -7.57 -2.71 1.22
N ASP A 141 -6.89 -2.15 0.20
CA ASP A 141 -6.17 -2.95 -0.78
C ASP A 141 -4.97 -3.69 -0.21
N ILE A 142 -4.23 -3.10 0.74
CA ILE A 142 -3.15 -3.81 1.44
C ILE A 142 -3.75 -4.98 2.23
N ALA A 143 -4.85 -4.79 2.94
CA ALA A 143 -5.51 -5.87 3.66
C ALA A 143 -5.92 -7.01 2.72
N ARG A 144 -6.53 -6.69 1.57
CA ARG A 144 -6.87 -7.68 0.52
C ARG A 144 -5.64 -8.44 0.02
N ILE A 145 -4.55 -7.74 -0.28
CA ILE A 145 -3.30 -8.34 -0.76
C ILE A 145 -2.75 -9.31 0.29
N LEU A 146 -2.68 -8.89 1.55
CA LEU A 146 -2.19 -9.74 2.64
C LEU A 146 -3.04 -11.00 2.81
N LEU A 147 -4.37 -10.86 2.78
CA LEU A 147 -5.30 -11.98 2.91
C LEU A 147 -5.22 -12.97 1.73
N ALA A 148 -4.86 -12.50 0.54
CA ALA A 148 -4.65 -13.34 -0.64
C ALA A 148 -3.30 -14.08 -0.61
N GLN A 149 -2.25 -13.44 -0.07
CA GLN A 149 -0.87 -13.96 -0.14
C GLN A 149 -0.45 -14.77 1.10
N TYR A 150 -1.01 -14.49 2.28
CA TYR A 150 -0.54 -15.08 3.54
C TYR A 150 -1.58 -15.95 4.25
N PRO A 151 -1.15 -16.90 5.10
CA PRO A 151 -2.07 -17.75 5.86
C PRO A 151 -2.97 -16.96 6.80
N VAL A 152 -4.27 -17.23 6.71
CA VAL A 152 -5.33 -16.54 7.48
C VAL A 152 -5.71 -17.23 8.80
N ARG A 153 -5.10 -18.38 9.11
CA ARG A 153 -5.41 -19.21 10.30
C ARG A 153 -5.28 -18.49 11.66
N ASN A 154 -4.54 -17.39 11.71
CA ASN A 154 -4.31 -16.61 12.92
C ASN A 154 -5.29 -15.44 13.05
N ILE A 155 -6.12 -15.17 12.03
CA ILE A 155 -7.10 -14.12 12.04
C ILE A 155 -8.33 -14.63 12.78
N ARG A 156 -8.71 -13.91 13.83
CA ARG A 156 -9.86 -14.27 14.65
C ARG A 156 -10.68 -13.03 14.95
N PHE A 157 -12.00 -13.16 14.81
CA PHE A 157 -12.91 -12.11 15.24
C PHE A 157 -12.83 -11.93 16.78
N PRO A 158 -12.69 -10.69 17.29
CA PRO A 158 -12.37 -10.45 18.70
C PRO A 158 -13.53 -10.78 19.66
N ILE A 159 -14.76 -10.86 19.15
CA ILE A 159 -15.94 -11.25 19.94
C ILE A 159 -16.07 -12.78 19.93
N ALA A 160 -15.75 -13.41 21.06
CA ALA A 160 -15.73 -14.88 21.19
C ALA A 160 -17.09 -15.57 20.91
N ALA A 161 -18.20 -14.87 21.12
CA ALA A 161 -19.55 -15.37 20.84
C ALA A 161 -19.99 -15.17 19.38
N SER A 162 -19.21 -14.43 18.59
CA SER A 162 -19.51 -14.17 17.18
C SER A 162 -19.31 -15.43 16.34
N ARG A 163 -20.26 -15.68 15.44
CA ARG A 163 -20.14 -16.71 14.39
C ARG A 163 -19.59 -16.14 13.07
N ILE A 164 -19.17 -14.88 13.07
CA ILE A 164 -18.66 -14.20 11.88
C ILE A 164 -17.28 -14.77 11.56
N ASP A 165 -17.15 -15.39 10.39
CA ASP A 165 -15.86 -15.68 9.80
C ASP A 165 -15.27 -14.38 9.22
N PRO A 166 -14.13 -13.89 9.76
CA PRO A 166 -13.55 -12.64 9.30
C PRO A 166 -13.09 -12.69 7.83
N LEU A 167 -12.74 -13.86 7.31
CA LEU A 167 -12.32 -14.02 5.92
C LEU A 167 -13.50 -13.96 4.98
N GLU A 168 -14.56 -14.71 5.25
CA GLU A 168 -15.78 -14.69 4.42
C GLU A 168 -16.43 -13.30 4.40
N ASN A 169 -16.30 -12.55 5.51
CA ASN A 169 -16.89 -11.22 5.67
C ASN A 169 -15.90 -10.08 5.42
N THR A 170 -14.76 -10.35 4.76
CA THR A 170 -13.67 -9.37 4.54
C THR A 170 -14.17 -8.03 3.99
N GLU A 171 -14.95 -8.04 2.90
CA GLU A 171 -15.45 -6.79 2.28
C GLU A 171 -16.33 -5.97 3.22
N PHE A 172 -17.22 -6.65 3.94
CA PHE A 172 -18.07 -6.00 4.93
C PHE A 172 -17.23 -5.39 6.05
N LEU A 173 -16.26 -6.13 6.59
CA LEU A 173 -15.42 -5.67 7.69
C LEU A 173 -14.54 -4.49 7.29
N LEU A 174 -13.94 -4.52 6.09
CA LEU A 174 -13.15 -3.40 5.58
C LEU A 174 -13.98 -2.12 5.45
N ARG A 175 -15.19 -2.22 4.91
CA ARG A 175 -16.10 -1.06 4.78
C ARG A 175 -16.60 -0.57 6.13
N PHE A 176 -16.96 -1.49 7.02
CA PHE A 176 -17.52 -1.15 8.32
C PHE A 176 -16.51 -0.48 9.24
N LEU A 177 -15.26 -0.97 9.25
CA LEU A 177 -14.20 -0.45 10.11
C LEU A 177 -13.41 0.71 9.49
N ASN A 178 -13.38 0.81 8.15
CA ASN A 178 -12.72 1.91 7.43
C ASN A 178 -13.64 2.61 6.40
N PRO A 179 -14.81 3.12 6.79
CA PRO A 179 -15.81 3.66 5.86
C PRO A 179 -15.29 4.85 5.03
N ASP A 180 -14.43 5.69 5.63
CA ASP A 180 -13.80 6.83 4.95
C ASP A 180 -12.92 6.39 3.76
N ALA A 181 -12.25 5.24 3.86
CA ALA A 181 -11.42 4.69 2.78
C ALA A 181 -12.24 4.24 1.57
N PHE A 182 -13.55 4.02 1.75
CA PHE A 182 -14.50 3.66 0.70
C PHE A 182 -15.37 4.85 0.25
N GLY A 183 -15.20 6.02 0.86
CA GLY A 183 -16.08 7.17 0.63
C GLY A 183 -17.52 6.94 1.09
N GLU A 184 -17.72 5.99 2.01
CA GLU A 184 -19.02 5.68 2.59
C GLU A 184 -19.19 6.49 3.88
N PRO A 185 -20.34 7.15 4.10
CA PRO A 185 -20.59 7.80 5.38
C PRO A 185 -20.76 6.72 6.46
N ILE A 186 -20.14 6.93 7.63
CA ILE A 186 -20.39 6.10 8.82
C ILE A 186 -21.90 6.08 9.07
N PRO A 187 -22.57 4.91 9.05
CA PRO A 187 -23.99 4.85 9.34
C PRO A 187 -24.22 5.39 10.77
N LEU A 188 -24.97 6.47 10.87
CA LEU A 188 -25.38 7.05 12.15
C LEU A 188 -26.28 6.04 12.88
N MET A 189 -25.70 5.22 13.77
CA MET A 189 -26.43 4.24 14.58
C MET A 189 -27.37 4.85 15.64
N ARG A 190 -27.75 6.13 15.49
CA ARG A 190 -28.61 6.86 16.44
C ARG A 190 -30.07 7.03 16.03
N ASN A 191 -30.48 6.55 14.85
CA ASN A 191 -31.90 6.55 14.48
C ASN A 191 -32.41 5.11 14.42
N ILE A 192 -32.61 4.51 15.59
CA ILE A 192 -33.55 3.38 15.72
C ILE A 192 -34.94 4.05 15.75
N PRO A 193 -35.80 3.87 14.74
CA PRO A 193 -37.19 4.30 14.85
C PRO A 193 -37.84 3.54 16.00
N GLU A 194 -38.55 4.26 16.87
CA GLU A 194 -39.40 3.66 17.92
C GLU A 194 -40.45 2.71 17.35
#